data_AF-A0A497NNN7-F1
#
_entry.id   AF-A0A497NNN7-F1
#
_cell.length_a   1.000
_cell.length_b   1.000
_cell.length_c   1.000
_cell.angle_alpha   90.00
_cell.angle_beta   90.00
_cell.angle_gamma   90.00
#
_symmetry.space_group_name_H-M   'P 1'
#
loop_
_entity.id
_entity.type
_entity.pdbx_description
1 polymer ?
#
loop_
_entity_poly.entity_id
_entity_poly.type
_entity_poly.pdbx_seq_one_letter_code
_entity_poly.pdbx_strand_id
1 'polypeptide(L)' 'MTASDWQTTFTYLGAGETFTQATTDLTLKSCWTVVVYIANPDSIALNDVGLTVGITVFTSNAQYYVETNVAAAQ' A
#
# COMPACT_ATOMS: atom_id res chain seq x y z
N MET A 1 -4.69 17.72 -4.29
CA MET A 1 -3.59 16.89 -4.83
C MET A 1 -3.91 16.58 -6.27
N THR A 2 -3.04 16.99 -7.18
CA THR A 2 -3.11 16.55 -8.59
C THR A 2 -2.43 15.20 -8.71
N ALA A 3 -2.68 14.46 -9.79
CA ALA A 3 -1.98 13.22 -10.13
C ALA A 3 -0.48 13.43 -10.43
N SER A 4 0.16 14.47 -9.87
CA SER A 4 1.59 14.77 -9.92
C SER A 4 2.25 14.72 -8.54
N ASP A 5 1.46 14.59 -7.46
CA ASP A 5 1.97 14.59 -6.08
C ASP A 5 2.40 13.18 -5.58
N TRP A 6 2.23 12.16 -6.43
CA TRP A 6 2.76 10.82 -6.21
C TRP A 6 4.27 10.83 -6.53
N GLN A 7 5.10 10.26 -5.66
CA GLN A 7 6.44 9.86 -6.11
C GLN A 7 6.23 8.81 -7.20
N THR A 8 6.64 9.15 -8.42
CA THR A 8 6.39 8.29 -9.58
C THR A 8 7.15 6.98 -9.55
N THR A 9 8.06 6.88 -8.60
CA THR A 9 9.06 5.84 -8.48
C THR A 9 9.11 5.40 -7.03
N PHE A 10 8.72 4.16 -6.77
CA PHE A 10 8.97 3.48 -5.51
C PHE A 10 10.05 2.43 -5.77
N THR A 11 11.15 2.46 -5.01
CA THR A 11 12.23 1.49 -5.15
C THR A 11 11.83 0.20 -4.45
N TYR A 12 11.43 -0.80 -5.23
CA TYR A 12 11.18 -2.16 -4.75
C TYR A 12 12.34 -3.05 -5.21
N LEU A 13 13.01 -3.74 -4.28
CA LEU A 13 14.15 -4.63 -4.55
C LEU A 13 15.39 -3.98 -5.20
N GLY A 14 15.58 -2.66 -5.03
CA GLY A 14 16.79 -1.95 -5.48
C GLY A 14 16.75 -1.47 -6.93
N ALA A 15 15.67 -1.75 -7.67
CA ALA A 15 15.38 -1.11 -8.96
C ALA A 15 14.25 -0.09 -8.77
N GLY A 16 14.43 1.12 -9.32
CA GLY A 16 13.38 2.13 -9.36
C GLY A 16 12.42 1.81 -10.51
N GLU A 17 11.24 1.29 -10.20
CA GLU A 17 10.18 1.10 -11.19
C GLU A 17 9.31 2.36 -11.24
N THR A 18 9.00 2.83 -12.44
CA THR A 18 8.02 3.92 -12.62
C THR A 18 6.64 3.29 -12.66
N PHE A 19 5.84 3.53 -11.61
CA PHE A 19 4.46 3.09 -11.60
C PHE A 19 3.64 4.02 -12.49
N THR A 20 2.49 3.61 -12.99
CA THR A 20 1.56 4.52 -13.64
C THR A 20 0.19 4.25 -13.09
N GLN A 21 -0.61 5.29 -12.88
CA GLN A 21 -1.99 5.12 -12.45
C GLN A 21 -2.74 4.23 -13.45
N ALA A 22 -3.32 3.15 -12.96
CA ALA A 22 -4.16 2.28 -13.78
C ALA A 22 -5.49 3.00 -14.09
N THR A 23 -5.94 2.94 -15.34
CA THR A 23 -7.25 3.47 -15.76
C THR A 23 -8.35 2.40 -15.78
N THR A 24 -7.98 1.15 -15.52
CA THR A 24 -8.85 -0.04 -15.50
C THR A 24 -8.38 -1.00 -14.41
N ASP A 25 -9.14 -2.07 -14.21
CA ASP A 25 -8.77 -3.14 -13.29
C ASP A 25 -7.38 -3.71 -13.59
N LEU A 26 -6.61 -3.94 -12.53
CA LEU A 26 -5.29 -4.59 -12.59
C LEU A 26 -5.43 -6.09 -12.33
N THR A 27 -5.01 -6.91 -13.30
CA THR A 27 -4.97 -8.36 -13.12
C THR A 27 -3.69 -8.78 -12.40
N LEU A 28 -3.82 -9.40 -11.22
CA LEU A 28 -2.70 -10.07 -10.56
C LEU A 28 -2.48 -11.45 -11.19
N LYS A 29 -1.31 -11.65 -11.81
CA LYS A 29 -0.93 -12.95 -12.37
C LYS A 29 -0.67 -13.97 -11.26
N SER A 30 -0.87 -15.25 -11.57
CA SER A 30 -0.55 -16.35 -10.65
C SER A 30 0.91 -16.29 -10.20
N CYS A 31 1.14 -16.47 -8.89
CA CYS A 31 2.48 -16.42 -8.26
C CYS A 31 3.16 -15.04 -8.26
N TRP A 32 2.42 -13.95 -8.44
CA TRP A 32 2.95 -12.59 -8.33
C TRP A 32 2.61 -11.96 -6.98
N THR A 33 3.35 -10.91 -6.62
CA THR A 33 3.17 -10.15 -5.37
C THR A 33 2.47 -8.82 -5.65
N VAL A 34 1.56 -8.45 -4.76
CA VAL A 34 0.97 -7.10 -4.72
C VAL A 34 1.64 -6.30 -3.62
N VAL A 35 2.00 -5.05 -3.93
CA VAL A 35 2.45 -4.06 -2.95
C VAL A 35 1.41 -2.94 -2.95
N VAL A 36 0.84 -2.63 -1.79
CA VAL A 36 -0.14 -1.55 -1.62
C VAL A 36 0.52 -0.40 -0.88
N TYR A 37 0.45 0.79 -1.47
CA TYR A 37 0.89 2.03 -0.85
C TYR A 37 -0.31 2.97 -0.71
N ILE A 38 -0.57 3.44 0.51
CA ILE A 38 -1.66 4.37 0.81
C ILE A 38 -1.04 5.72 1.12
N ALA A 39 -1.22 6.69 0.22
CA ALA A 39 -0.79 8.05 0.44
C ALA A 39 -1.85 8.80 1.26
N ASN A 40 -1.40 9.56 2.27
CA ASN A 40 -2.24 10.44 3.10
C ASN A 40 -3.52 9.75 3.62
N PRO A 41 -3.40 8.66 4.41
CA PRO A 41 -4.58 8.06 5.04
C PRO A 41 -5.27 9.08 5.95
N ASP A 42 -6.59 9.19 5.85
CA ASP A 42 -7.36 10.16 6.63
C ASP A 42 -7.46 9.76 8.12
N SER A 43 -7.58 8.46 8.40
CA SER A 43 -7.78 7.93 9.76
C SER A 43 -6.54 7.34 10.43
N ILE A 44 -5.35 7.56 9.86
CA ILE A 44 -4.07 7.19 10.49
C ILE A 44 -3.19 8.45 10.49
N ALA A 45 -3.07 9.07 11.65
CA ALA A 45 -2.37 10.34 11.85
C ALA A 45 -1.09 10.16 12.68
N LEU A 46 -0.31 11.25 12.82
CA LEU A 46 0.97 11.23 13.54
C LEU A 46 0.82 10.79 15.01
N ASN A 47 -0.32 11.09 15.63
CA ASN A 47 -0.63 10.68 17.00
C ASN A 47 -0.90 9.17 17.14
N ASP A 48 -1.05 8.44 16.03
CA ASP A 48 -1.32 7.01 16.05
C ASP A 48 -0.03 6.17 16.00
N VAL A 49 1.15 6.80 15.93
CA VAL A 49 2.44 6.10 15.98
C VAL A 49 2.53 5.27 17.27
N GLY A 50 2.80 3.97 17.11
CA GLY A 50 2.84 2.99 18.20
C GLY A 50 1.50 2.33 18.50
N LEU A 51 0.38 2.82 17.94
CA LEU A 51 -0.92 2.15 18.03
C LEU A 51 -1.04 1.03 17.00
N THR A 52 -1.89 0.05 17.29
CA THR A 52 -2.13 -1.11 16.43
C THR A 52 -3.17 -0.79 15.36
N VAL A 53 -2.87 -1.19 14.13
CA VAL A 53 -3.77 -1.18 12.98
C VAL A 53 -3.98 -2.60 12.47
N GLY A 54 -5.22 -2.90 12.06
CA GLY A 54 -5.59 -4.18 11.45
C GLY A 54 -5.72 -4.04 9.94
N ILE A 55 -5.10 -4.93 9.18
CA ILE A 55 -5.25 -5.04 7.73
C ILE A 55 -5.99 -6.34 7.43
N THR A 56 -7.15 -6.22 6.78
CA THR A 56 -7.93 -7.37 6.31
C THR A 56 -7.96 -7.38 4.79
N VAL A 57 -7.60 -8.52 4.19
CA VAL A 57 -7.66 -8.73 2.74
C VAL A 57 -8.66 -9.84 2.45
N PHE A 58 -9.69 -9.51 1.66
CA PHE A 58 -10.66 -10.48 1.16
C PHE A 58 -10.28 -10.88 -0.27
N THR A 59 -10.24 -12.18 -0.50
CA THR A 59 -10.15 -12.78 -1.82
C THR A 59 -11.40 -13.62 -2.05
N SER A 60 -11.62 -14.08 -3.29
CA SER A 60 -12.74 -14.99 -3.57
C SER A 60 -12.70 -16.29 -2.77
N ASN A 61 -11.55 -16.67 -2.22
CA ASN A 61 -11.34 -17.98 -1.57
C ASN A 61 -11.09 -17.88 -0.07
N ALA A 62 -10.65 -16.73 0.44
CA ALA A 62 -10.18 -16.57 1.82
C ALA A 62 -10.15 -15.11 2.27
N GLN A 63 -10.20 -14.96 3.60
CA GLN A 63 -9.92 -13.71 4.31
C GLN A 63 -8.59 -13.85 5.05
N TYR A 64 -7.70 -12.88 4.86
CA TYR A 64 -6.43 -12.77 5.57
C TYR A 64 -6.49 -11.56 6.51
N TYR A 65 -6.03 -11.74 7.75
CA TYR A 65 -5.97 -10.68 8.75
C TYR A 65 -4.56 -10.59 9.34
N VAL A 66 -4.05 -9.38 9.46
CA VAL A 66 -2.80 -9.11 10.18
C VAL A 66 -2.94 -7.83 10.98
N GLU A 67 -2.37 -7.83 12.18
CA GLU A 67 -2.20 -6.64 13.00
C GLU A 67 -0.75 -6.20 12.97
N THR A 68 -0.54 -4.89 12.91
CA THR A 68 0.78 -4.30 12.99
C THR A 68 0.70 -2.93 13.65
N ASN A 69 1.80 -2.42 14.15
CA ASN A 69 1.82 -1.09 14.75
C ASN A 69 2.17 -0.03 13.69
N VAL A 70 1.57 1.14 13.82
CA VAL A 70 1.95 2.30 13.01
C VAL A 70 3.37 2.71 13.41
N ALA A 71 4.26 2.77 12.42
CA ALA A 71 5.63 3.22 12.59
C ALA A 71 5.84 4.56 11.88
N ALA A 72 6.70 5.41 12.44
CA ALA A 72 7.16 6.60 11.75
C ALA A 72 8.06 6.19 10.57
N ALA A 73 7.97 6.92 9.46
CA ALA A 73 8.96 6.80 8.40
C ALA A 73 10.32 7.28 8.94
N GLN A 74 11.37 6.47 8.75
CA GLN A 74 12.74 6.81 9.11
C GLN A 74 13.48 7.44 7.93
#